data_AF-A0A482WE72-F1
#
_entry.id   AF-A0A482WE72-F1
#
_cell.length_a   1.000
_cell.length_b   1.000
_cell.length_c   1.000
_cell.angle_alpha   90.00
_cell.angle_beta   90.00
_cell.angle_gamma   90.00
#
_symmetry.space_group_name_H-M   'P 1'
#
loop_
_entity.id
_entity.type
_entity.pdbx_description
1 polymer ?
#
loop_
_entity_poly.entity_id
_entity_poly.type
_entity_poly.pdbx_seq_one_letter_code
_entity_poly.pdbx_strand_id
1 'polypeptide(L)'
;MPYTFEQEIFLIECYFRNAQKQEDGQWSYSMIQCVRDFEKEFPEAESSYDTLSQHIRRLVKRFRETGTISKGKSSGRKTVLTEDMIEDIRFLIEQDPTKSLRQLSRQTGSPNSQKQSKNKLSFVGLSVATCHKVVKYRSKKIKKEPNDPLALE
;
A
#
# COMPACT_ATOMS: atom_id res chain seq x y z
N MET A 1 -14.85 2.52 16.51
CA MET A 1 -14.25 1.68 17.57
C MET A 1 -13.84 0.35 16.95
N PRO A 2 -12.61 -0.16 17.18
CA PRO A 2 -12.32 -1.54 16.84
C PRO A 2 -12.99 -2.46 17.88
N TYR A 3 -13.99 -3.23 17.46
CA TYR A 3 -14.51 -4.33 18.26
C TYR A 3 -13.38 -5.32 18.54
N THR A 4 -13.40 -5.93 19.72
CA THR A 4 -12.43 -6.97 20.08
C THR A 4 -12.69 -8.23 19.24
N PHE A 5 -11.70 -9.12 19.16
CA PHE A 5 -11.85 -10.38 18.43
C PHE A 5 -12.97 -11.26 19.03
N GLU A 6 -13.10 -11.24 20.35
CA GLU A 6 -14.16 -11.93 21.09
C GLU A 6 -15.55 -11.38 20.75
N GLN A 7 -15.70 -10.05 20.72
CA GLN A 7 -16.93 -9.39 20.27
C GLN A 7 -17.26 -9.72 18.82
N GLU A 8 -16.26 -9.80 17.94
CA GLU A 8 -16.47 -10.21 16.54
C GLU A 8 -16.93 -11.67 16.43
N ILE A 9 -16.38 -12.59 17.21
CA ILE A 9 -16.85 -13.98 17.27
C ILE A 9 -18.31 -14.02 17.69
N PHE A 10 -18.64 -13.38 18.80
CA PHE A 10 -19.99 -13.33 19.34
C PHE A 10 -20.99 -12.79 18.31
N LEU A 11 -20.64 -11.70 17.61
CA LEU A 11 -21.51 -11.10 16.59
C LEU A 11 -21.81 -12.05 15.42
N ILE A 12 -20.84 -12.85 15.00
CA ILE A 12 -21.07 -13.85 13.96
C ILE A 12 -21.95 -14.97 14.47
N GLU A 13 -21.69 -15.47 15.68
CA GLU A 13 -22.50 -16.52 16.30
C GLU A 13 -23.95 -16.07 16.48
N CYS A 14 -24.18 -14.87 17.02
CA CYS A 14 -25.52 -14.28 17.15
C CYS A 14 -26.19 -14.08 15.79
N TYR A 15 -25.45 -13.66 14.76
CA TYR A 15 -26.00 -13.51 13.42
C TYR A 15 -26.53 -14.84 12.87
N PHE A 16 -25.76 -15.92 12.99
CA PHE A 16 -26.19 -17.25 12.51
C PHE A 16 -27.19 -17.94 13.42
N ARG A 17 -27.13 -17.71 14.73
CA ARG A 17 -28.09 -18.24 15.72
C ARG A 17 -29.50 -17.71 15.47
N ASN A 18 -29.60 -16.45 15.05
CA ASN A 18 -30.86 -15.78 14.73
C ASN A 18 -31.33 -16.04 13.28
N ALA A 19 -30.72 -16.99 12.57
CA ALA A 19 -31.12 -17.33 11.21
C ALA A 19 -32.42 -18.14 11.23
N GLN A 20 -33.44 -17.65 10.54
CA GLN A 20 -34.71 -18.35 10.38
C GLN A 20 -34.90 -18.74 8.92
N LYS A 21 -35.35 -19.97 8.69
CA LYS A 21 -35.67 -20.44 7.35
C LYS A 21 -37.11 -20.04 7.04
N GLN A 22 -37.29 -19.19 6.04
CA GLN A 22 -38.60 -18.80 5.54
C GLN A 22 -39.23 -19.95 4.72
N GLU A 23 -40.54 -19.88 4.51
CA GLU A 23 -41.32 -20.87 3.76
C GLU A 23 -40.80 -21.04 2.31
N ASP A 24 -40.28 -19.97 1.71
CA ASP A 24 -39.63 -19.96 0.39
C ASP A 24 -38.25 -20.65 0.37
N GLY A 25 -37.79 -21.20 1.49
CA GLY A 25 -36.49 -21.84 1.65
C GLY A 25 -35.31 -20.87 1.82
N GLN A 26 -35.55 -19.55 1.77
CA GLN A 26 -34.54 -18.52 2.00
C GLN A 26 -34.25 -18.34 3.49
N TRP A 27 -33.00 -18.01 3.80
CA TRP A 27 -32.59 -17.67 5.17
C TRP A 27 -32.80 -16.17 5.44
N SER A 28 -33.61 -15.85 6.44
CA SER A 28 -33.75 -14.51 6.99
C SER A 28 -32.89 -14.36 8.24
N TYR A 29 -32.31 -13.17 8.40
CA TYR A 29 -31.41 -12.87 9.52
C TYR A 29 -31.88 -11.58 10.20
N SER A 30 -32.14 -11.66 11.51
CA SER A 30 -32.57 -10.48 12.27
C SER A 30 -31.37 -9.70 12.80
N MET A 31 -31.02 -8.61 12.11
CA MET A 31 -29.96 -7.68 12.56
C MET A 31 -30.32 -7.03 13.90
N ILE A 32 -31.60 -6.69 14.10
CA ILE A 32 -32.10 -6.06 15.33
C ILE A 32 -31.90 -7.00 16.52
N GLN A 33 -32.18 -8.30 16.35
CA GLN A 33 -31.98 -9.26 17.43
C GLN A 33 -30.48 -9.41 17.76
N CYS A 34 -29.63 -9.50 16.74
CA CYS A 34 -28.17 -9.57 16.93
C CYS A 34 -27.63 -8.35 17.70
N VAL A 35 -28.09 -7.13 17.37
CA VAL A 35 -27.70 -5.91 18.10
C VAL A 35 -28.19 -5.93 19.54
N ARG A 36 -29.44 -6.31 19.79
CA ARG A 36 -29.98 -6.43 21.15
C ARG A 36 -29.24 -7.46 22.00
N ASP A 37 -28.87 -8.59 21.42
CA ASP A 37 -28.12 -9.64 22.12
C ASP A 37 -26.70 -9.15 22.43
N PHE A 38 -26.08 -8.39 21.51
CA PHE A 38 -24.78 -7.78 21.71
C PHE A 38 -24.76 -6.72 22.82
N GLU A 39 -25.77 -5.83 22.86
CA GLU A 39 -25.91 -4.82 23.91
C GLU A 39 -26.11 -5.43 25.30
N LYS A 40 -26.74 -6.61 25.39
CA LYS A 40 -26.91 -7.35 26.65
C LYS A 40 -25.62 -7.99 27.13
N GLU A 41 -24.86 -8.59 26.22
CA GLU A 41 -23.61 -9.28 26.55
C GLU A 41 -22.47 -8.29 26.83
N PHE A 42 -22.42 -7.19 26.07
CA PHE A 42 -21.37 -6.18 26.15
C PHE A 42 -21.97 -4.77 26.37
N PRO A 43 -22.57 -4.50 27.54
CA PRO A 43 -23.20 -3.20 27.81
C PRO A 43 -22.20 -2.04 27.86
N GLU A 44 -20.93 -2.33 28.15
CA GLU A 44 -19.83 -1.36 28.16
C GLU A 44 -19.34 -1.00 26.74
N ALA A 45 -19.69 -1.80 25.72
CA ALA A 45 -19.30 -1.56 24.34
C ALA A 45 -20.23 -0.51 23.72
N GLU A 46 -19.89 0.77 23.92
CA GLU A 46 -20.62 1.88 23.34
C GLU A 46 -20.64 1.76 21.79
N SER A 47 -21.82 1.47 21.24
CA SER A 47 -21.99 1.29 19.81
C SER A 47 -23.37 1.78 19.37
N SER A 48 -23.40 2.57 18.29
CA SER A 48 -24.65 2.96 17.64
C SER A 48 -25.09 1.82 16.71
N TYR A 49 -26.40 1.59 16.63
CA TYR A 49 -27.01 0.59 15.73
C TYR A 49 -26.46 0.67 14.29
N ASP A 50 -26.30 1.86 13.73
CA ASP A 50 -25.81 2.05 12.37
C ASP A 50 -24.36 1.57 12.21
N THR A 51 -23.52 1.89 13.20
CA THR A 51 -22.11 1.49 13.18
C THR A 51 -21.94 -0.01 13.39
N LEU A 52 -22.72 -0.60 14.29
CA LEU A 52 -22.67 -2.02 14.60
C LEU A 52 -23.24 -2.87 13.45
N SER A 53 -24.38 -2.49 12.90
CA SER A 53 -24.99 -3.19 11.77
C SER A 53 -24.09 -3.17 10.52
N GLN A 54 -23.43 -2.04 10.24
CA GLN A 54 -22.46 -1.96 9.15
C GLN A 54 -21.22 -2.84 9.43
N HIS A 55 -20.77 -2.92 10.68
CA HIS A 55 -19.68 -3.80 11.08
C HIS A 55 -20.05 -5.27 10.89
N ILE A 56 -21.22 -5.71 11.37
CA ILE A 56 -21.72 -7.07 11.20
C ILE A 56 -21.79 -7.45 9.71
N ARG A 57 -22.30 -6.58 8.84
CA ARG A 57 -22.35 -6.83 7.39
C ARG A 57 -20.96 -7.09 6.80
N ARG A 58 -19.96 -6.28 7.17
CA ARG A 58 -18.57 -6.46 6.72
C ARG A 58 -17.96 -7.75 7.27
N LEU A 59 -18.29 -8.08 8.51
CA LEU A 59 -17.79 -9.26 9.20
C LEU A 59 -18.34 -10.55 8.59
N VAL A 60 -19.65 -10.62 8.37
CA VAL A 60 -20.33 -11.73 7.69
C VAL A 60 -19.82 -11.89 6.26
N LYS A 61 -19.64 -10.78 5.53
CA LYS A 61 -19.05 -10.81 4.18
C LYS A 61 -17.66 -11.46 4.21
N ARG A 62 -16.77 -11.00 5.09
CA ARG A 62 -15.42 -11.56 5.24
C ARG A 62 -15.47 -13.05 5.59
N PHE A 63 -16.33 -13.43 6.52
CA PHE A 63 -16.47 -14.81 6.95
C PHE A 63 -16.96 -15.71 5.81
N ARG A 64 -17.93 -15.25 5.00
CA ARG A 64 -18.39 -16.01 3.83
C ARG A 64 -17.33 -16.13 2.73
N GLU A 65 -16.50 -15.10 2.55
CA GLU A 65 -15.45 -15.10 1.52
C GLU A 65 -14.21 -15.93 1.90
N THR A 66 -13.81 -15.87 3.18
CA THR A 66 -12.52 -16.44 3.63
C THR A 66 -12.66 -17.58 4.64
N GLY A 67 -13.84 -17.80 5.20
CA GLY A 67 -14.07 -18.73 6.32
C GLY A 67 -13.49 -18.24 7.65
N THR A 68 -12.93 -17.02 7.70
CA THR A 68 -12.22 -16.52 8.87
C THR A 68 -12.72 -15.14 9.30
N ILE A 69 -12.67 -14.90 10.61
CA ILE A 69 -13.01 -13.61 11.23
C ILE A 69 -11.79 -12.69 11.22
N SER A 70 -10.61 -13.28 11.40
CA SER A 70 -9.33 -12.58 11.45
C SER A 70 -9.08 -11.78 10.18
N LYS A 71 -8.61 -10.54 10.35
CA LYS A 71 -8.03 -9.80 9.23
C LYS A 71 -6.77 -10.54 8.80
N GLY A 72 -6.72 -10.92 7.52
CA GLY A 72 -5.49 -11.46 6.93
C GLY A 72 -4.34 -10.50 7.16
N LYS A 73 -3.11 -11.03 7.15
CA LYS A 73 -1.90 -10.20 7.19
C LYS A 73 -2.02 -9.16 6.08
N SER A 74 -1.89 -7.88 6.43
CA SER A 74 -1.78 -6.86 5.39
C SER A 74 -0.58 -7.24 4.53
N SER A 75 -0.65 -6.99 3.21
CA SER A 75 0.47 -7.29 2.31
C SER A 75 1.76 -6.55 2.72
N GLY A 76 1.64 -5.59 3.63
CA GLY A 76 2.74 -4.89 4.25
C GLY A 76 3.50 -4.02 3.24
N ARG A 77 4.51 -3.31 3.74
CA ARG A 77 5.46 -2.65 2.86
C ARG A 77 6.48 -3.69 2.40
N LYS A 78 6.63 -3.86 1.09
CA LYS A 78 7.70 -4.68 0.51
C LYS A 78 9.04 -4.23 1.11
N THR A 79 9.78 -5.18 1.68
CA THR A 79 11.05 -4.93 2.39
C THR A 79 12.25 -5.52 1.65
N VAL A 80 12.02 -6.34 0.63
CA VAL A 80 13.05 -7.01 -0.16
C VAL A 80 13.03 -6.44 -1.57
N LEU A 81 14.20 -6.00 -2.05
CA LEU A 81 14.42 -5.73 -3.47
C LEU A 81 14.48 -7.06 -4.22
N THR A 82 13.56 -7.25 -5.17
CA THR A 82 13.59 -8.33 -6.17
C THR A 82 14.62 -8.02 -7.25
N GLU A 83 15.04 -9.03 -8.01
CA GLU A 83 16.02 -8.86 -9.09
C GLU A 83 15.48 -7.95 -10.20
N ASP A 84 14.21 -8.10 -10.56
CA ASP A 84 13.57 -7.23 -11.57
C ASP A 84 13.62 -5.75 -11.15
N MET A 85 13.39 -5.46 -9.88
CA MET A 85 13.50 -4.09 -9.34
C MET A 85 14.93 -3.56 -9.37
N ILE A 86 15.94 -4.43 -9.29
CA ILE A 86 17.35 -4.04 -9.39
C ILE A 86 17.68 -3.68 -10.83
N GLU A 87 17.21 -4.48 -11.79
CA GLU A 87 17.42 -4.25 -13.21
C GLU A 87 16.72 -2.97 -13.68
N ASP A 88 15.50 -2.71 -13.21
CA ASP A 88 14.78 -1.45 -13.46
C ASP A 88 15.56 -0.24 -12.91
N ILE A 89 16.13 -0.36 -11.70
CA ILE A 89 16.94 0.70 -11.12
C ILE A 89 18.23 0.92 -11.94
N ARG A 90 18.88 -0.15 -12.41
CA ARG A 90 20.08 -0.05 -13.26
C ARG A 90 19.76 0.67 -14.57
N PHE A 91 18.70 0.25 -15.25
CA PHE A 91 18.25 0.89 -16.48
C PHE A 91 18.00 2.39 -16.30
N LEU A 92 17.31 2.79 -15.21
CA LEU A 92 17.06 4.21 -14.94
C LEU A 92 18.32 5.01 -14.59
N ILE A 93 19.32 4.39 -13.96
CA ILE A 93 20.61 5.03 -13.68
C ILE A 93 21.39 5.24 -14.98
N GLU A 94 21.36 4.28 -15.90
CA GLU A 94 22.01 4.39 -17.21
C GLU A 94 21.39 5.53 -18.04
N GLN A 95 20.05 5.67 -18.00
CA GLN A 95 19.35 6.74 -18.69
C GLN A 95 19.62 8.12 -18.07
N ASP A 96 19.62 8.24 -16.73
CA ASP A 96 19.78 9.51 -16.02
C ASP A 96 20.67 9.38 -14.76
N PRO A 97 22.00 9.48 -14.89
CA PRO A 97 22.94 9.26 -13.79
C PRO A 97 22.90 10.37 -12.71
N THR A 98 22.18 11.47 -12.95
CA THR A 98 22.00 12.57 -12.01
C THR A 98 20.84 12.35 -11.05
N LYS A 99 19.95 11.39 -11.32
CA LYS A 99 18.82 11.09 -10.46
C LYS A 99 19.32 10.46 -9.16
N SER A 100 18.83 10.99 -8.05
CA SER A 100 19.13 10.42 -6.74
C SER A 100 18.45 9.06 -6.58
N LEU A 101 19.08 8.14 -5.82
CA LEU A 101 18.48 6.85 -5.44
C LEU A 101 17.07 7.00 -4.82
N ARG A 102 16.79 8.13 -4.15
CA ARG A 102 15.47 8.43 -3.58
C ARG A 102 14.43 8.71 -4.68
N GLN A 103 14.79 9.39 -5.76
CA GLN A 103 13.90 9.62 -6.90
C GLN A 103 13.64 8.32 -7.66
N LEU A 104 14.69 7.53 -7.88
CA LEU A 104 14.58 6.21 -8.53
C LEU A 104 13.72 5.24 -7.73
N SER A 105 13.85 5.25 -6.40
CA SER A 105 13.05 4.39 -5.53
C SER A 105 11.57 4.74 -5.56
N ARG A 106 11.23 6.03 -5.67
CA ARG A 106 9.84 6.47 -5.88
C ARG A 106 9.27 6.03 -7.23
N GLN A 107 10.08 5.99 -8.28
CA GLN A 107 9.65 5.58 -9.63
C GLN A 107 9.45 4.07 -9.75
N THR A 108 10.35 3.29 -9.16
CA THR A 108 10.33 1.81 -9.22
C THR A 108 9.47 1.16 -8.15
N GLY A 109 8.95 1.94 -7.19
CA GLY A 109 8.24 1.38 -6.02
C GLY A 109 9.12 0.53 -5.12
N SER A 110 10.45 0.62 -5.27
CA SER A 110 11.39 -0.15 -4.45
C SER A 110 11.37 0.31 -2.99
N PRO A 111 11.72 -0.56 -2.04
CA PRO A 111 11.83 -0.18 -0.63
C PRO A 111 12.89 0.93 -0.47
N ASN A 112 12.49 2.09 0.05
CA ASN A 112 13.33 3.29 0.30
C ASN A 112 14.54 3.06 1.25
N SER A 113 14.84 1.82 1.66
CA SER A 113 15.97 1.58 2.53
C SER A 113 17.27 1.74 1.71
N GLN A 114 17.85 2.94 1.80
CA GLN A 114 19.11 3.30 1.16
C GLN A 114 20.22 2.28 1.47
N LYS A 115 20.13 1.56 2.60
CA LYS A 115 21.05 0.50 3.00
C LYS A 115 20.91 -0.76 2.15
N GLN A 116 19.69 -1.24 1.89
CA GLN A 116 19.48 -2.47 1.11
C GLN A 116 19.77 -2.26 -0.37
N SER A 117 19.38 -1.12 -0.94
CA SER A 117 19.71 -0.81 -2.33
C SER A 117 21.21 -0.65 -2.52
N LYS A 118 21.91 0.09 -1.65
CA LYS A 118 23.38 0.22 -1.74
C LYS A 118 24.13 -1.12 -1.61
N ASN A 119 23.68 -2.01 -0.71
CA ASN A 119 24.34 -3.31 -0.50
C ASN A 119 24.11 -4.27 -1.68
N LYS A 120 22.89 -4.32 -2.24
CA LYS A 120 22.56 -5.23 -3.36
C LYS A 120 22.92 -4.69 -4.74
N LEU A 121 22.82 -3.38 -4.96
CA LEU A 121 23.30 -2.77 -6.21
C LEU A 121 24.83 -2.70 -6.26
N SER A 122 25.53 -3.11 -5.18
CA SER A 122 26.99 -3.21 -5.05
C SER A 122 27.65 -2.30 -6.06
N PHE A 123 27.58 -0.98 -5.83
CA PHE A 123 27.86 0.06 -6.83
C PHE A 123 29.25 -0.20 -7.43
N VAL A 124 29.33 -1.01 -8.50
CA VAL A 124 30.56 -1.34 -9.20
C VAL A 124 30.87 -0.07 -9.95
N GLY A 125 31.67 0.79 -9.32
CA GLY A 125 32.52 1.73 -10.03
C GLY A 125 31.83 2.86 -10.81
N LEU A 126 30.72 3.43 -10.34
CA LEU A 126 30.52 4.86 -10.59
C LEU A 126 31.31 5.61 -9.53
N SER A 127 32.63 5.57 -9.69
CA SER A 127 33.53 6.43 -8.93
C SER A 127 33.05 7.87 -9.14
N VAL A 128 33.15 8.68 -8.10
CA VAL A 128 32.87 10.12 -8.09
C VAL A 128 33.54 10.88 -9.26
N ALA A 129 34.49 10.25 -9.96
CA ALA A 129 35.11 10.74 -11.19
C ALA A 129 34.18 10.79 -12.41
N THR A 130 33.19 9.90 -12.55
CA THR A 130 32.28 9.92 -13.71
C THR A 130 31.29 11.09 -13.63
N CYS A 131 30.80 11.41 -12.43
CA CYS A 131 30.02 12.63 -12.20
C CYS A 131 30.85 13.89 -12.49
N HIS A 132 32.14 13.93 -12.13
CA HIS A 132 33.03 15.04 -12.48
C HIS A 132 33.29 15.18 -13.99
N LYS A 133 33.34 14.07 -14.74
CA LYS A 133 33.49 14.12 -16.21
C LYS A 133 32.26 14.71 -16.88
N VAL A 134 31.05 14.31 -16.47
CA VAL A 134 29.79 14.82 -17.06
C VAL A 134 29.59 16.32 -16.77
N VAL A 135 29.95 16.79 -15.56
CA VAL A 135 29.89 18.22 -15.21
C VAL A 135 30.90 19.04 -16.02
N LYS A 136 32.14 18.55 -16.22
CA LYS A 136 33.18 19.25 -16.99
C LYS A 136 32.87 19.37 -18.49
N TYR A 137 32.17 18.41 -19.10
CA TYR A 137 31.78 18.50 -20.52
C TYR A 137 30.66 19.52 -20.76
N ARG A 138 29.77 19.75 -19.79
CA ARG A 138 28.70 20.76 -19.90
C ARG A 138 29.22 22.20 -19.77
N SER A 139 30.22 22.45 -18.91
CA SER A 139 30.82 23.78 -18.77
C SER A 139 31.61 24.25 -19.99
N LYS A 140 32.10 23.34 -20.85
CA LYS A 140 32.84 23.68 -22.08
C LYS A 140 31.94 24.04 -23.26
N LYS A 141 30.68 23.56 -23.30
CA LYS A 141 29.73 23.89 -24.38
C LYS A 141 28.98 25.22 -24.16
N ILE A 142 29.16 25.88 -23.02
CA ILE A 142 28.60 27.21 -22.73
C ILE A 142 29.73 28.25 -22.83
N LYS A 143 30.37 28.34 -23.99
CA LYS A 143 31.06 29.56 -24.41
C LYS A 143 30.31 30.06 -25.65
N LYS A 144 29.59 31.16 -25.42
CA LYS A 144 28.73 31.91 -26.34
C LYS A 144 29.32 31.99 -27.75
N GLU A 145 28.56 31.60 -28.77
CA GLU A 145 28.62 32.30 -30.05
C GLU A 145 27.94 33.67 -29.85
N PRO A 146 28.56 34.77 -30.31
CA PRO A 146 27.93 36.08 -30.27
C PRO A 146 26.85 36.17 -31.36
N ASN A 147 25.64 36.57 -30.96
CA ASN A 147 24.60 37.05 -31.87
C ASN A 147 25.05 38.40 -32.44
N ASP A 148 25.12 38.52 -33.77
CA ASP A 148 24.99 39.79 -34.50
C ASP A 148 23.83 39.68 -35.50
N PRO A 149 22.79 40.54 -35.40
CA PRO A 149 21.74 40.65 -36.40
C PRO A 149 21.98 41.85 -37.35
N LEU A 150 21.67 41.65 -38.64
CA LEU A 150 21.39 42.64 -39.72
C LEU A 150 22.46 42.86 -40.83
N ALA A 151 22.11 42.42 -42.04
CA ALA A 151 22.28 43.09 -43.34
C ALA A 151 21.46 42.25 -44.37
N LEU A 152 20.22 42.58 -44.74
CA LEU A 152 19.85 43.51 -45.82
C LEU A 152 20.87 43.57 -46.95
N GLU A 153 20.62 42.80 -48.02
CA GLU A 153 20.33 43.31 -49.38
C GLU A 153 19.51 42.26 -50.15
#